data_AF-A0A0G2GQI5-F1
#
_entry.id   AF-A0A0G2GQI5-F1
#
_cell.length_a   1.000
_cell.length_b   1.000
_cell.length_c   1.000
_cell.angle_alpha   90.00
_cell.angle_beta   90.00
_cell.angle_gamma   90.00
#
_symmetry.space_group_name_H-M   'P 1'
#
loop_
_entity.id
_entity.type
_entity.pdbx_description
1 polymer ?
#
loop_
_entity_poly.entity_id
_entity_poly.type
_entity_poly.pdbx_seq_one_letter_code
_entity_poly.pdbx_strand_id
1 'polypeptide(L)'
;MLYIGDTKAGTLIGKDRFGNKFYENLEEELPLRTRWVDYSNHEYDPSQIDPGWHAWISYMVDKPPTQDKIMQLGIRPWEVTEPRPNLTLSRAAYKPYSTVKPKYSAWQPVAAPR
;
A
#
# COMPACT_ATOMS: atom_id res chain seq x y z
N MET A 1 2.92 23.75 5.08
CA MET A 1 2.04 24.33 4.04
C MET A 1 2.36 23.87 2.61
N LEU A 2 3.46 23.14 2.34
CA LEU A 2 3.90 22.90 0.95
C LEU A 2 3.22 21.72 0.21
N TYR A 3 2.51 20.82 0.89
CA TYR A 3 2.14 19.52 0.30
C TYR A 3 0.63 19.33 0.09
N ILE A 4 -0.19 19.60 1.11
CA ILE A 4 -1.65 19.37 1.05
C ILE A 4 -2.42 20.51 0.35
N GLY A 5 -1.82 21.70 0.21
CA GLY A 5 -2.48 22.88 -0.38
C GLY A 5 -3.58 23.51 0.49
N ASP A 6 -3.77 23.00 1.69
CA ASP A 6 -4.77 23.37 2.69
C ASP A 6 -4.13 23.43 4.09
N THR A 7 -4.64 24.29 4.96
CA THR A 7 -4.14 24.40 6.34
C THR A 7 -5.10 23.68 7.26
N LYS A 8 -4.71 22.45 7.64
CA LYS A 8 -5.50 21.59 8.52
C LYS A 8 -4.84 21.48 9.90
N ALA A 9 -5.66 21.44 10.94
CA ALA A 9 -5.26 21.15 12.31
C ALA A 9 -6.08 19.98 12.84
N GLY A 10 -5.41 19.01 13.48
CA GLY A 10 -6.07 17.81 13.99
C GLY A 10 -5.16 16.99 14.89
N THR A 11 -5.75 15.97 15.51
CA THR A 11 -5.07 15.08 16.43
C THR A 11 -4.27 14.02 15.67
N LEU A 12 -3.02 13.79 16.05
CA LEU A 12 -2.20 12.71 15.50
C LEU A 12 -2.73 11.36 16.02
N ILE A 13 -3.32 10.56 15.14
CA ILE A 13 -3.87 9.24 15.46
C ILE A 13 -2.79 8.16 15.46
N GLY A 14 -1.81 8.28 14.55
CA GLY A 14 -0.69 7.36 14.51
C GLY A 14 0.20 7.55 13.30
N LYS A 15 1.15 6.63 13.15
CA LYS A 15 2.05 6.55 12.00
C LYS A 15 2.03 5.15 11.43
N ASP A 16 2.13 5.03 10.12
CA ASP A 16 2.34 3.74 9.48
C ASP A 16 3.83 3.34 9.47
N ARG A 17 4.11 2.21 8.84
CA ARG A 17 5.43 1.60 8.74
C ARG A 17 6.36 2.35 7.78
N PHE A 18 5.82 3.13 6.85
CA PHE A 18 6.57 4.03 5.97
C PHE A 18 6.84 5.41 6.60
N GLY A 19 6.28 5.66 7.78
CA GLY A 19 6.40 6.92 8.49
C GLY A 19 5.37 7.98 8.10
N ASN A 20 4.37 7.63 7.29
CA ASN A 20 3.23 8.50 7.00
C ASN A 20 2.44 8.73 8.28
N LYS A 21 2.05 9.98 8.54
CA LYS A 21 1.34 10.37 9.75
C LYS A 21 -0.13 10.59 9.45
N PHE A 22 -1.00 10.05 10.29
CA PHE A 22 -2.45 10.10 10.11
C PHE A 22 -3.09 10.98 11.16
N TYR A 23 -3.97 11.88 10.71
CA TYR A 23 -4.61 12.89 11.54
C TYR A 23 -6.13 12.82 11.43
N GLU A 24 -6.81 13.22 12.50
CA GLU A 24 -8.27 13.33 12.55
C GLU A 24 -8.73 14.62 13.25
N ASN A 25 -9.76 15.26 12.71
CA ASN A 25 -10.52 16.36 13.32
C ASN A 25 -12.00 16.21 12.94
N LEU A 26 -12.85 15.85 13.90
CA LEU A 26 -14.29 15.63 13.68
C LEU A 26 -15.15 16.87 13.95
N GLU A 27 -14.59 17.93 14.54
CA GLU A 27 -15.35 19.06 15.09
C GLU A 27 -15.49 20.20 14.09
N GLU A 28 -14.39 20.56 13.42
CA GLU A 28 -14.31 21.77 12.59
C GLU A 28 -14.37 21.49 11.08
N GLU A 29 -14.18 20.23 10.69
CA GLU A 29 -14.04 19.83 9.29
C GLU A 29 -15.34 19.29 8.70
N LEU A 30 -15.51 19.48 7.40
CA LEU A 30 -16.64 18.92 6.65
C LEU A 30 -16.57 17.38 6.61
N PRO A 31 -17.71 16.69 6.47
CA PRO A 31 -17.71 15.25 6.23
C PRO A 31 -16.75 14.85 5.10
N LEU A 32 -16.05 13.73 5.30
CA LEU A 32 -14.99 13.21 4.42
C LEU A 32 -13.67 14.01 4.40
N ARG A 33 -13.60 15.20 5.01
CA ARG A 33 -12.34 15.97 5.20
C ARG A 33 -11.78 15.88 6.62
N THR A 34 -12.44 15.12 7.49
CA THR A 34 -12.08 14.97 8.90
C THR A 34 -10.82 14.14 9.10
N ARG A 35 -10.47 13.23 8.17
CA ARG A 35 -9.25 12.42 8.18
C ARG A 35 -8.31 12.81 7.04
N TRP A 36 -7.01 12.88 7.32
CA TRP A 36 -5.99 13.10 6.29
C TRP A 36 -4.65 12.47 6.67
N VAL A 37 -3.76 12.38 5.68
CA VAL A 37 -2.41 11.84 5.80
C VAL A 37 -1.38 12.91 5.46
N ASP A 38 -0.31 12.96 6.24
CA ASP A 38 0.93 13.69 5.96
C ASP A 38 1.99 12.64 5.58
N TYR A 39 2.31 12.56 4.29
CA TYR A 39 3.26 11.58 3.77
C TYR A 39 4.68 11.87 4.25
N SER A 40 5.46 10.83 4.51
CA SER A 40 6.86 10.98 4.90
C SER A 40 7.75 11.41 3.72
N ASN A 41 7.41 10.97 2.51
CA ASN A 41 8.12 11.31 1.28
C ASN A 41 7.48 12.52 0.58
N HIS A 42 8.32 13.39 0.01
CA HIS A 42 7.87 14.53 -0.79
C HIS A 42 7.32 14.09 -2.16
N GLU A 43 7.82 12.99 -2.73
CA GLU A 43 7.22 12.32 -3.89
C GLU A 43 6.16 11.33 -3.39
N TYR A 44 5.06 11.89 -2.88
CA TYR A 44 3.99 11.11 -2.29
C TYR A 44 3.11 10.45 -3.35
N ASP A 45 2.65 9.23 -3.04
CA ASP A 45 1.68 8.50 -3.85
C ASP A 45 0.69 7.78 -2.93
N PRO A 46 -0.62 7.75 -3.24
CA PRO A 46 -1.63 7.08 -2.42
C PRO A 46 -1.36 5.60 -2.17
N SER A 47 -0.62 4.92 -3.05
CA SER A 47 -0.23 3.52 -2.85
C SER A 47 0.81 3.30 -1.75
N GLN A 48 1.42 4.36 -1.23
CA GLN A 48 2.35 4.30 -0.10
C GLN A 48 1.64 4.13 1.25
N ILE A 49 0.31 4.24 1.29
CA ILE A 49 -0.48 4.02 2.51
C ILE A 49 -0.57 2.51 2.78
N ASP A 50 -0.18 2.11 3.99
CA ASP A 50 -0.35 0.73 4.48
C ASP A 50 -1.83 0.29 4.46
N PRO A 51 -2.20 -0.93 4.02
CA PRO A 51 -3.61 -1.31 3.79
C PRO A 51 -4.56 -1.09 4.98
N GLY A 52 -4.09 -1.28 6.22
CA GLY A 52 -4.90 -1.01 7.40
C GLY A 52 -5.25 0.48 7.53
N TRP A 53 -4.28 1.35 7.31
CA TRP A 53 -4.48 2.79 7.33
C TRP A 53 -5.31 3.27 6.13
N HIS A 54 -5.19 2.58 4.99
CA HIS A 54 -6.02 2.83 3.81
C HIS A 54 -7.51 2.57 4.08
N ALA A 55 -7.85 1.51 4.82
CA ALA A 55 -9.23 1.24 5.24
C ALA A 55 -9.76 2.34 6.18
N TRP A 56 -8.94 2.79 7.14
CA TRP A 56 -9.33 3.81 8.10
C TRP A 56 -9.51 5.20 7.46
N ILE A 57 -8.57 5.65 6.62
CA ILE A 57 -8.66 6.96 5.97
C ILE A 57 -9.81 7.03 4.96
N SER A 58 -10.22 5.89 4.41
CA SER A 58 -11.37 5.76 3.48
C SER A 58 -12.71 5.59 4.20
N TYR A 59 -12.77 5.75 5.54
CA TYR A 59 -13.97 5.56 6.37
C TYR A 59 -14.61 4.17 6.24
N MET A 60 -13.83 3.14 5.88
CA MET A 60 -14.30 1.75 5.86
C MET A 60 -14.38 1.17 7.27
N VAL A 61 -13.50 1.63 8.16
CA VAL A 61 -13.46 1.26 9.58
C VAL A 61 -13.35 2.51 10.45
N ASP A 62 -14.00 2.49 11.61
CA ASP A 62 -13.94 3.61 12.56
C ASP A 62 -12.64 3.63 13.34
N LYS A 63 -12.14 2.44 13.71
CA LYS A 63 -10.94 2.29 14.54
C LYS A 63 -9.69 2.25 13.65
N PRO A 64 -8.63 3.00 14.00
CA PRO A 64 -7.36 2.91 13.29
C PRO A 64 -6.69 1.54 13.54
N PRO A 65 -5.72 1.14 12.71
CA PRO A 65 -5.00 -0.14 12.86
C PRO A 65 -4.33 -0.31 14.23
N THR A 66 -3.96 0.80 14.88
CA THR A 66 -3.37 0.82 16.22
C THR A 66 -4.34 0.42 17.32
N GLN A 67 -5.66 0.54 17.09
CA GLN A 67 -6.71 0.23 18.08
C GLN A 67 -7.57 -0.97 17.68
N ASP A 68 -7.60 -1.33 16.39
CA ASP A 68 -8.37 -2.48 15.93
C ASP A 68 -7.71 -3.80 16.33
N LYS A 69 -8.42 -4.58 17.15
CA LYS A 69 -7.97 -5.88 17.64
C LYS A 69 -7.66 -6.86 16.50
N ILE A 70 -8.39 -6.78 15.38
CA ILE A 70 -8.18 -7.67 14.24
C ILE A 70 -6.85 -7.34 13.56
N MET A 71 -6.55 -6.05 13.39
CA MET A 71 -5.28 -5.62 12.78
C MET A 71 -4.08 -5.80 13.72
N GLN A 72 -4.30 -5.80 15.03
CA GLN A 72 -3.27 -6.10 16.03
C GLN A 72 -2.86 -7.59 16.08
N LEU A 73 -3.62 -8.50 15.46
CA LEU A 73 -3.27 -9.93 15.40
C LEU A 73 -1.95 -10.19 14.64
N GLY A 74 -1.42 -9.18 13.96
CA GLY A 74 -0.13 -9.22 13.30
C GLY A 74 -0.19 -9.74 11.87
N ILE A 75 0.98 -9.93 11.30
CA ILE A 75 1.15 -10.32 9.90
C ILE A 75 0.95 -11.84 9.78
N ARG A 76 0.09 -12.27 8.85
CA ARG A 76 -0.11 -13.70 8.59
C ARG A 76 1.15 -14.32 7.98
N PRO A 77 1.40 -15.64 8.15
CA PRO A 77 2.64 -16.27 7.67
C PRO A 77 2.92 -16.13 6.17
N TRP A 78 1.88 -15.98 5.35
CA TRP A 78 1.96 -15.82 3.89
C TRP A 78 1.90 -14.35 3.44
N GLU A 79 1.60 -13.43 4.35
CA GLU A 79 1.38 -12.03 4.05
C GLU A 79 2.72 -11.31 3.90
N VAL A 80 2.77 -10.34 2.99
CA VAL A 80 4.00 -9.60 2.73
C VAL A 80 4.34 -8.78 3.96
N THR A 81 5.56 -8.92 4.46
CA THR A 81 5.98 -8.28 5.71
C THR A 81 6.05 -6.77 5.60
N GLU A 82 6.39 -6.24 4.42
CA GLU A 82 6.48 -4.81 4.15
C GLU A 82 5.45 -4.46 3.08
N PRO A 83 4.65 -3.38 3.25
CA PRO A 83 3.75 -2.97 2.20
C PRO A 83 4.58 -2.55 0.98
N ARG A 84 4.04 -2.73 -0.22
CA ARG A 84 4.73 -2.38 -1.47
C ARG A 84 3.91 -1.32 -2.18
N PRO A 85 4.48 -0.13 -2.48
CA PRO A 85 3.77 0.87 -3.25
C PRO A 85 3.60 0.40 -4.70
N ASN A 86 2.86 1.18 -5.47
CA ASN A 86 2.69 0.96 -6.90
C ASN A 86 4.03 1.16 -7.61
N LEU A 87 4.44 0.15 -8.39
CA LEU A 87 5.71 0.13 -9.13
C LEU A 87 5.51 0.38 -10.63
N THR A 88 4.36 0.88 -11.04
CA THR A 88 4.06 1.24 -12.44
C THR A 88 5.10 2.20 -13.00
N LEU A 89 5.47 2.03 -14.28
CA LEU A 89 6.54 2.79 -14.96
C LEU A 89 7.94 2.73 -14.31
N SER A 90 8.16 1.83 -13.35
CA SER A 90 9.49 1.57 -12.77
C SER A 90 10.13 0.32 -13.38
N ARG A 91 11.42 0.09 -13.07
CA ARG A 91 12.11 -1.17 -13.44
C ARG A 91 11.48 -2.41 -12.82
N ALA A 92 10.77 -2.25 -11.69
CA ALA A 92 10.12 -3.32 -10.95
C ALA A 92 8.61 -3.46 -11.28
N ALA A 93 8.13 -2.80 -12.35
CA ALA A 93 6.76 -2.94 -12.81
C ALA A 93 6.42 -4.41 -13.13
N TYR A 94 5.19 -4.81 -12.82
CA TYR A 94 4.69 -6.14 -13.17
C TYR A 94 4.71 -6.34 -14.68
N LYS A 95 5.34 -7.43 -15.13
CA LYS A 95 5.38 -7.85 -16.53
C LYS A 95 4.64 -9.18 -16.67
N PRO A 96 3.49 -9.23 -17.36
CA PRO A 96 2.78 -10.47 -17.54
C PRO A 96 3.61 -11.44 -18.39
N TYR A 97 3.54 -12.73 -18.05
CA TYR A 97 4.17 -13.82 -18.79
C TYR A 97 3.28 -15.05 -18.77
N SER A 98 3.53 -15.99 -19.68
CA SER A 98 2.84 -17.28 -19.68
C SER A 98 3.34 -18.12 -18.50
N THR A 99 2.47 -18.41 -17.54
CA THR A 99 2.76 -19.34 -16.44
C THR A 99 2.71 -20.81 -16.89
N VAL A 100 2.20 -21.09 -18.09
CA VAL A 100 2.18 -22.43 -18.68
C VAL A 100 3.42 -22.69 -19.51
N LYS A 101 3.91 -23.93 -19.43
CA LYS A 101 4.91 -24.47 -20.36
C LYS A 101 4.26 -24.74 -21.73
N PRO A 102 5.03 -24.82 -22.82
CA PRO A 102 4.52 -25.28 -24.11
C PRO A 102 3.80 -26.62 -23.98
N LYS A 103 2.63 -26.76 -24.60
CA LYS A 103 1.82 -27.98 -24.52
C LYS A 103 2.49 -29.20 -25.18
N TYR A 104 3.32 -28.95 -26.17
CA TYR A 104 4.08 -29.96 -26.89
C TYR A 104 5.58 -29.69 -26.70
N SER A 105 6.35 -30.73 -26.42
CA SER A 105 7.81 -30.65 -26.39
C SER A 105 8.39 -30.96 -27.77
N ALA A 106 9.23 -30.06 -28.27
CA ALA A 106 9.99 -30.31 -29.49
C ALA A 106 11.00 -31.44 -29.28
N TRP A 107 11.22 -32.27 -30.30
CA TRP A 107 12.32 -33.22 -30.31
C TRP A 107 13.65 -32.48 -30.30
N GLN A 108 14.57 -32.90 -29.41
CA GLN A 108 15.94 -32.37 -29.37
C GLN A 108 16.84 -33.28 -30.21
N PRO A 109 17.37 -32.80 -31.36
CA PRO A 109 18.20 -33.63 -32.23
C PRO A 109 19.51 -34.03 -31.57
N VAL A 110 19.88 -35.30 -31.72
CA VAL A 110 21.20 -35.81 -31.36
C VAL A 110 21.92 -36.17 -32.66
N ALA A 111 23.04 -35.51 -32.94
CA ALA A 111 23.87 -35.83 -34.10
C ALA A 111 24.68 -37.10 -33.79
N ALA A 112 24.44 -38.19 -34.54
CA ALA A 112 25.25 -39.39 -34.49
C ALA A 112 26.38 -39.32 -35.54
N PRO A 113 27.61 -39.77 -35.23
CA PRO A 113 28.63 -39.97 -36.25
C PRO A 113 28.18 -41.04 -37.25
N ARG A 114 28.71 -40.96 -38.48
CA ARG A 114 28.46 -41.95 -39.53
C ARG A 114 29.15 -43.28 -39.22
#